data_AF-A0A6L3F0V8-F1
#
_entry.id   AF-A0A6L3F0V8-F1
#
_cell.length_a   1.000
_cell.length_b   1.000
_cell.length_c   1.000
_cell.angle_alpha   90.00
_cell.angle_beta   90.00
_cell.angle_gamma   90.00
#
_symmetry.space_group_name_H-M   'P 1'
#
loop_
_entity.id
_entity.type
_entity.pdbx_description
1 polymer ?
#
loop_
_entity_poly.entity_id
_entity_poly.type
_entity_poly.pdbx_seq_one_letter_code
_entity_poly.pdbx_strand_id
1 'polypeptide(L)'
;MSDEPEFKMTKITAMHGISATGDTLLIGVQVNNQPFGWGECMGLFNDPSIVYNMGTATSTIHKVVAPVLQERPFTNIRDLCQRLEGLTEPITKLEPEVVQPTPAGTSRRAMLTG
;
A
#
# COMPACT_ATOMS: atom_id res chain seq x y z
N MET A 1 29.48 13.17 25.96
CA MET A 1 28.12 12.64 25.71
C MET A 1 27.78 13.06 24.30
N SER A 2 27.56 12.11 23.39
CA SER A 2 27.19 12.41 22.02
C SER A 2 25.68 12.51 21.98
N ASP A 3 25.13 13.71 21.82
CA ASP A 3 23.72 13.90 21.55
C ASP A 3 23.46 13.39 20.14
N GLU A 4 23.07 12.13 20.00
CA GLU A 4 22.67 11.61 18.69
C GLU A 4 21.45 12.41 18.21
N PRO A 5 21.46 12.90 16.96
CA PRO A 5 20.36 13.68 16.44
C PRO A 5 19.09 12.83 16.38
N GLU A 6 18.01 13.34 16.98
CA GLU A 6 16.69 12.72 16.91
C GLU A 6 15.94 13.21 15.67
N PHE A 7 15.45 12.26 14.86
CA PHE A 7 14.64 12.55 13.69
C PHE A 7 13.21 12.12 13.92
N LYS A 8 12.26 12.93 13.47
CA LYS A 8 10.82 12.67 13.62
C LYS A 8 10.15 12.81 12.27
N MET A 9 9.46 11.77 11.82
CA MET A 9 8.61 11.87 10.63
C MET A 9 7.36 12.65 10.97
N THR A 10 7.26 13.87 10.46
CA THR A 10 6.10 14.74 10.73
C THR A 10 4.99 14.53 9.71
N LYS A 11 5.33 14.06 8.50
CA LYS A 11 4.34 13.73 7.47
C LYS A 11 4.83 12.64 6.55
N ILE A 12 3.90 11.78 6.14
CA ILE A 12 4.09 10.70 5.18
C ILE A 12 2.92 10.78 4.21
N THR A 13 3.21 10.74 2.92
CA THR A 13 2.19 10.73 1.87
C THR A 13 2.58 9.78 0.75
N ALA A 14 1.60 9.33 -0.01
CA ALA A 14 1.79 8.58 -1.23
C ALA A 14 0.97 9.22 -2.36
N MET A 15 1.45 9.10 -3.59
CA MET A 15 0.70 9.47 -4.78
C MET A 15 1.11 8.61 -5.97
N HIS A 16 0.19 8.51 -6.93
CA HIS A 16 0.48 7.93 -8.24
C HIS A 16 1.42 8.87 -9.00
N GLY A 17 2.53 8.30 -9.47
CA GLY A 17 3.47 8.95 -10.37
C GLY A 17 3.66 8.14 -11.66
N ILE A 18 4.46 8.69 -12.56
CA ILE A 18 4.85 8.03 -13.81
C ILE A 18 6.37 8.03 -13.87
N SER A 19 6.97 6.85 -14.06
CA SER A 19 8.41 6.68 -14.25
C SER A 19 8.72 6.19 -15.67
N ALA A 20 10.01 5.99 -15.97
CA ALA A 20 10.44 5.54 -17.29
C ALA A 20 9.87 4.16 -17.67
N THR A 21 9.44 3.36 -16.69
CA THR A 21 8.90 2.01 -16.89
C THR A 21 7.37 1.94 -16.81
N GLY A 22 6.69 3.06 -16.58
CA GLY A 22 5.22 3.11 -16.51
C GLY A 22 4.71 3.75 -15.22
N ASP A 23 3.50 3.35 -14.82
CA ASP A 23 2.90 3.82 -13.56
C ASP A 23 3.79 3.44 -12.38
N THR A 24 3.87 4.34 -11.39
CA THR A 24 4.64 4.10 -10.17
C THR A 24 3.97 4.68 -8.93
N LEU A 25 4.35 4.20 -7.76
CA LEU A 25 3.93 4.77 -6.49
C LEU A 25 5.09 5.62 -5.93
N LEU A 26 4.83 6.90 -5.73
CA LEU A 26 5.77 7.83 -5.11
C LEU A 26 5.42 8.01 -3.65
N ILE A 27 6.40 7.86 -2.77
CA ILE A 27 6.28 8.06 -1.32
C ILE A 27 7.04 9.33 -0.94
N GLY A 28 6.34 10.27 -0.33
CA GLY A 28 6.92 11.48 0.23
C GLY A 28 7.01 11.38 1.75
N VAL A 29 8.19 11.65 2.31
CA VAL A 29 8.42 11.71 3.75
C VAL A 29 8.96 13.08 4.15
N GLN A 30 8.36 13.65 5.19
CA GLN A 30 8.78 14.88 5.83
C GLN A 30 9.41 14.56 7.18
N VAL A 31 10.64 15.02 7.40
CA VAL A 31 11.36 14.83 8.67
C VAL A 31 11.56 16.18 9.33
N ASN A 32 11.23 16.32 10.62
CA ASN A 32 11.43 17.55 11.39
C ASN A 32 10.89 18.82 10.68
N ASN A 33 9.74 18.70 10.00
CA ASN A 33 9.12 19.76 9.19
C ASN A 33 9.99 20.34 8.06
N GLN A 34 11.05 19.64 7.66
CA GLN A 34 11.89 19.99 6.50
C GLN A 34 11.13 19.71 5.18
N PRO A 35 11.67 20.08 4.01
CA PRO A 35 11.09 19.67 2.73
C PRO A 35 10.95 18.14 2.61
N PHE A 36 10.03 17.71 1.75
CA PHE A 36 9.80 16.30 1.48
C PHE A 36 11.00 15.66 0.78
N GLY A 37 11.48 14.54 1.32
CA GLY A 37 12.24 13.56 0.57
C GLY A 37 11.27 12.63 -0.16
N TRP A 38 11.52 12.38 -1.44
CA TRP A 38 10.68 11.50 -2.27
C TRP A 38 11.43 10.23 -2.64
N GLY A 39 10.73 9.10 -2.57
CA GLY A 39 11.21 7.79 -3.01
C GLY A 39 10.21 7.12 -3.94
N GLU A 40 10.72 6.33 -4.87
CA GLU A 40 9.91 5.57 -5.83
C GLU A 40 9.84 4.09 -5.43
N CYS A 41 8.65 3.50 -5.51
CA CYS A 41 8.49 2.06 -5.33
C CYS A 41 8.84 1.30 -6.62
N MET A 42 10.05 0.75 -6.67
CA MET A 42 10.54 -0.09 -7.77
C MET A 42 9.93 -1.50 -7.74
N GLY A 43 9.65 -2.07 -8.90
CA GLY A 43 9.39 -3.52 -9.07
C GLY A 43 7.94 -3.98 -8.92
N LEU A 44 7.00 -3.10 -8.57
CA LEU A 44 5.58 -3.44 -8.44
C LEU A 44 4.86 -3.60 -9.80
N PHE A 45 5.46 -3.12 -10.89
CA PHE A 45 4.85 -3.05 -12.23
C PHE A 45 5.48 -3.99 -13.25
N ASN A 46 6.46 -4.78 -12.82
CA ASN A 46 7.21 -5.67 -13.72
C ASN A 46 6.66 -7.10 -13.74
N ASP A 47 5.72 -7.44 -12.85
CA ASP A 47 4.99 -8.71 -12.89
C ASP A 47 3.60 -8.50 -13.50
N PRO A 48 3.38 -8.89 -14.78
CA PRO A 48 2.10 -8.72 -15.44
C PRO A 48 0.97 -9.56 -14.83
N SER A 49 1.26 -10.50 -13.92
CA SER A 49 0.26 -11.29 -13.22
C SER A 49 -0.35 -10.59 -12.01
N ILE A 50 0.27 -9.50 -11.53
CA ILE A 50 -0.19 -8.74 -10.37
C ILE A 50 -0.92 -7.49 -10.86
N VAL A 51 -2.25 -7.48 -10.72
CA VAL A 51 -3.05 -6.27 -10.94
C VAL A 51 -2.85 -5.35 -9.73
N TYR A 52 -1.94 -4.38 -9.87
CA TYR A 52 -1.66 -3.44 -8.80
C TYR A 52 -2.67 -2.29 -8.79
N ASN A 53 -3.41 -2.16 -7.68
CA ASN A 53 -4.34 -1.05 -7.49
C ASN A 53 -3.65 0.13 -6.77
N MET A 54 -3.31 1.17 -7.52
CA MET A 54 -2.72 2.41 -7.00
C MET A 54 -3.52 3.03 -5.85
N GLY A 55 -4.86 3.00 -5.96
CA GLY A 55 -5.76 3.54 -4.95
C GLY A 55 -5.66 2.77 -3.64
N THR A 56 -5.66 1.44 -3.70
CA THR A 56 -5.51 0.58 -2.52
C THR A 56 -4.14 0.77 -1.87
N ALA A 57 -3.07 0.83 -2.66
CA ALA A 57 -1.73 1.05 -2.15
C ALA A 57 -1.56 2.41 -1.48
N THR A 58 -1.99 3.49 -2.15
CA THR A 58 -2.00 4.85 -1.59
C THR A 58 -2.80 4.89 -0.30
N SER A 59 -4.00 4.26 -0.29
CA SER A 59 -4.84 4.19 0.91
C SER A 59 -4.18 3.43 2.04
N THR A 60 -3.46 2.35 1.75
CA THR A 60 -2.73 1.56 2.76
C THR A 60 -1.61 2.36 3.39
N ILE A 61 -0.85 3.14 2.59
CA ILE A 61 0.17 4.05 3.13
C ILE A 61 -0.46 5.06 4.08
N HIS A 62 -1.56 5.71 3.68
CA HIS A 62 -2.18 6.75 4.52
C HIS A 62 -2.87 6.19 5.76
N LYS A 63 -3.48 5.00 5.69
CA LYS A 63 -4.30 4.44 6.78
C LYS A 63 -3.54 3.52 7.73
N VAL A 64 -2.47 2.87 7.26
CA VAL A 64 -1.76 1.84 8.04
C VAL A 64 -0.34 2.29 8.34
N VAL A 65 0.43 2.66 7.32
CA VAL A 65 1.87 2.95 7.50
C VAL A 65 2.07 4.32 8.16
N ALA A 66 1.41 5.36 7.65
CA ALA A 66 1.57 6.73 8.14
C ALA A 66 1.26 6.88 9.64
N PRO A 67 0.14 6.35 10.20
CA PRO A 67 -0.15 6.48 11.62
C PRO A 67 0.84 5.77 12.55
N VAL A 68 1.53 4.73 12.06
CA VAL A 68 2.50 3.99 12.87
C VAL A 68 3.85 4.69 12.91
N LEU A 69 4.25 5.34 11.82
CA LEU A 69 5.58 5.94 11.70
C LEU A 69 5.60 7.43 12.00
N GLN A 70 4.49 8.13 11.75
CA GLN A 70 4.40 9.55 12.04
C GLN A 70 4.51 9.82 13.53
N GLU A 71 5.15 10.95 13.82
CA GLU A 71 5.38 11.47 15.16
C GLU A 71 6.21 10.56 16.09
N ARG A 72 6.75 9.45 15.58
CA ARG A 72 7.66 8.58 16.32
C ARG A 72 9.11 8.96 16.02
N PRO A 73 9.93 9.23 17.05
CA PRO A 73 11.33 9.50 16.85
C PRO A 73 12.07 8.24 16.38
N PHE A 74 13.08 8.45 15.54
CA PHE A 74 14.04 7.45 15.11
C PHE A 74 15.43 8.08 15.09
N THR A 75 16.44 7.29 15.44
CA THR A 75 17.84 7.76 15.49
C THR A 75 18.64 7.27 14.29
N ASN A 76 18.19 6.19 13.64
CA ASN A 76 18.81 5.68 12.42
C ASN A 76 17.79 5.03 11.47
N ILE A 77 18.17 4.93 10.20
CA ILE A 77 17.34 4.35 9.13
C ILE A 77 17.09 2.84 9.36
N ARG A 78 18.01 2.14 10.03
CA ARG A 78 17.89 0.69 10.27
C ARG A 78 16.72 0.36 11.20
N ASP A 79 16.56 1.09 12.30
CA ASP A 79 15.44 0.95 13.24
C ASP A 79 14.11 1.20 12.53
N LEU A 80 14.08 2.20 11.63
CA LEU A 80 12.92 2.45 10.79
C LEU A 80 12.59 1.26 9.88
N CYS A 81 13.58 0.70 9.18
CA CYS A 81 13.37 -0.45 8.29
C CYS A 81 12.84 -1.68 9.04
N GLN A 82 13.39 -1.97 10.21
CA GLN A 82 12.92 -3.10 11.04
C GLN A 82 11.46 -2.95 11.48
N ARG A 83 11.05 -1.71 11.83
CA ARG A 83 9.65 -1.43 12.16
C ARG A 83 8.73 -1.58 10.97
N LEU A 84 9.19 -1.17 9.78
CA LEU A 84 8.45 -1.33 8.53
C LEU A 84 8.25 -2.80 8.15
N GLU A 85 9.27 -3.64 8.29
CA GLU A 85 9.18 -5.09 8.04
C GLU A 85 8.12 -5.75 8.92
N GLY A 86 8.00 -5.35 10.20
CA GLY A 86 6.95 -5.84 11.10
C GLY A 86 5.53 -5.37 10.77
N LEU A 87 5.36 -4.39 9.87
CA LEU A 87 4.05 -3.84 9.49
C LEU A 87 3.49 -4.42 8.19
N THR A 88 4.32 -5.10 7.40
CA THR A 88 3.95 -5.59 6.05
C THR A 88 3.48 -7.04 6.02
N GLU A 89 3.54 -7.78 7.13
CA GLU A 89 3.01 -9.14 7.22
C GLU A 89 1.48 -9.31 7.00
N PRO A 90 0.59 -8.28 7.09
CA PRO A 90 -0.82 -8.45 6.74
C PRO A 90 -1.24 -7.96 5.34
N ILE A 91 -0.34 -7.43 4.49
CA ILE A 91 -0.75 -6.80 3.21
C ILE A 91 -0.75 -7.78 2.00
N THR A 92 -0.21 -9.00 2.16
CA THR A 92 0.07 -9.92 1.04
C THR A 92 -1.00 -10.97 0.71
N LYS A 93 -2.24 -10.85 1.21
CA LYS A 93 -3.33 -11.77 0.79
C LYS A 93 -4.66 -11.04 0.58
N LEU A 94 -4.77 -10.29 -0.51
CA LEU A 94 -6.08 -10.15 -1.15
C LEU A 94 -6.29 -11.43 -1.94
N GLU A 95 -6.99 -12.40 -1.34
CA GLU A 95 -7.49 -13.54 -2.09
C GLU A 95 -8.37 -13.02 -3.23
N PRO A 96 -8.22 -13.52 -4.47
CA PRO A 96 -9.14 -13.17 -5.53
C PRO A 96 -10.55 -13.55 -5.09
N GLU A 97 -11.51 -12.61 -5.17
CA GLU A 97 -12.92 -12.92 -4.97
C GLU A 97 -13.28 -14.09 -5.89
N VAL A 98 -13.61 -15.23 -5.29
CA VAL A 98 -14.20 -16.35 -6.02
C VAL A 98 -15.52 -15.83 -6.57
N VAL A 99 -15.56 -15.52 -7.86
CA VAL A 99 -16.79 -15.23 -8.59
C VAL A 99 -17.68 -16.46 -8.42
N GLN A 100 -18.63 -16.40 -7.48
CA GLN A 100 -19.60 -17.45 -7.29
C GLN A 100 -20.42 -17.53 -8.57
N PRO A 101 -20.40 -18.64 -9.33
CA PRO A 101 -21.24 -18.74 -10.52
C PRO A 101 -22.70 -18.64 -10.08
N THR A 102 -23.40 -17.62 -10.56
CA THR A 102 -24.84 -17.45 -10.38
C THR A 102 -25.52 -18.77 -10.74
N PRO A 103 -26.34 -19.37 -9.85
CA PRO A 103 -27.04 -20.60 -10.17
C PRO A 103 -27.84 -20.39 -11.44
N ALA A 104 -27.54 -21.18 -12.48
CA ALA A 104 -28.39 -21.27 -13.66
C ALA A 104 -29.80 -21.56 -13.17
N GLY A 105 -30.73 -20.63 -13.45
CA GLY A 105 -32.08 -20.66 -12.95
C GLY A 105 -32.73 -22.01 -13.18
N THR A 106 -32.93 -22.75 -12.09
CA THR A 106 -33.70 -23.99 -12.13
C THR A 106 -35.17 -23.63 -12.21
N SER A 107 -35.74 -23.89 -13.38
CA SER A 107 -37.09 -24.41 -13.59
C SER A 107 -38.30 -23.49 -13.35
N ARG A 108 -38.95 -23.12 -14.46
CA ARG A 108 -40.40 -23.36 -14.62
C ARG A 108 -40.69 -23.90 -16.02
N ARG A 109 -40.48 -25.21 -16.20
CA ARG A 109 -41.37 -26.00 -17.07
C ARG A 109 -42.57 -26.39 -16.20
N ALA A 110 -43.66 -25.66 -16.32
CA ALA A 110 -45.02 -26.15 -16.06
C ALA A 110 -45.74 -26.01 -17.40
N MET A 111 -45.64 -27.04 -18.24
CA MET A 111 -46.74 -27.96 -18.59
C MET A 111 -47.90 -27.26 -19.32
N LEU A 112 -47.95 -27.50 -20.63
CA LEU A 112 -49.17 -27.49 -21.43
C LEU A 112 -50.20 -28.43 -20.80
N THR A 113 -51.42 -27.97 -20.54
CA THR A 113 -52.70 -28.70 -20.69
C THR A 113 -53.85 -27.79 -20.25
N GLY A 114 -54.89 -27.65 -21.09
CA GLY A 114 -56.14 -26.94 -20.79
C GLY A 114 -56.62 -26.08 -21.94
#